data_AF-A0A8B5Y6W4-F1
#
_entry.id   AF-A0A8B5Y6W4-F1
#
_cell.length_a   1.000
_cell.length_b   1.000
_cell.length_c   1.000
_cell.angle_alpha   90.00
_cell.angle_beta   90.00
_cell.angle_gamma   90.00
#
_symmetry.space_group_name_H-M   'P 1'
#
loop_
_entity.id
_entity.type
_entity.pdbx_description
1 polymer ?
#
loop_
_entity_poly.entity_id
_entity_poly.type
_entity_poly.pdbx_seq_one_letter_code
_entity_poly.pdbx_strand_id
1 'polypeptide(L)'
;MKTNPFQFFEDEGFGLLSSFLADMLKGLIDDYGEEKVLDAMKEAVKRNARNMAYVQRILQSNELKSKEWGNDYQAKKARKQSDQYKHGISKGDAKPSGKISPLFGPGRIRRKG
;
A
#
# COMPACT_ATOMS: atom_id res chain seq x y z
N MET A 1 1.71 -18.10 -16.98
CA MET A 1 0.57 -17.78 -17.86
C MET A 1 0.38 -16.27 -17.83
N LYS A 2 0.27 -15.62 -18.99
CA LYS A 2 -0.04 -14.19 -19.07
C LYS A 2 -1.53 -14.05 -18.77
N THR A 3 -1.87 -13.61 -17.57
CA THR A 3 -3.28 -13.47 -17.17
C THR A 3 -3.83 -12.19 -17.80
N ASN A 4 -4.78 -12.37 -18.71
CA ASN A 4 -5.50 -11.26 -19.33
C ASN A 4 -6.29 -10.49 -18.25
N PRO A 5 -6.21 -9.14 -18.16
CA PRO A 5 -6.96 -8.34 -17.19
C PRO A 5 -8.48 -8.58 -17.23
N PHE A 6 -9.05 -8.86 -18.41
CA PHE A 6 -10.49 -9.16 -18.55
C PHE A 6 -10.86 -10.46 -17.83
N GLN A 7 -10.06 -11.51 -18.02
CA GLN A 7 -10.28 -12.79 -17.32
C GLN A 7 -10.05 -12.64 -15.81
N PHE A 8 -8.98 -11.92 -15.43
CA PHE A 8 -8.68 -11.66 -14.02
C PHE A 8 -9.80 -10.89 -13.31
N PHE A 9 -10.50 -10.01 -14.01
CA PHE A 9 -11.64 -9.27 -13.47
C PHE A 9 -12.74 -10.21 -12.98
N GLU A 10 -13.12 -11.18 -13.81
CA GLU A 10 -14.20 -12.13 -13.51
C GLU A 10 -13.76 -13.16 -12.48
N ASP A 11 -12.56 -13.72 -12.64
CA ASP A 11 -12.02 -14.78 -11.77
C ASP A 11 -11.87 -14.32 -10.30
N GLU A 12 -11.45 -13.07 -10.09
CA GLU A 12 -11.14 -12.55 -8.75
C GLU A 12 -12.33 -11.88 -8.06
N GLY A 13 -13.51 -11.90 -8.69
CA GLY A 13 -14.75 -11.42 -8.08
C GLY A 13 -14.88 -9.90 -8.05
N PHE A 14 -14.45 -9.21 -9.11
CA PHE A 14 -14.86 -7.82 -9.33
C PHE A 14 -16.32 -7.70 -9.78
N GLY A 15 -16.92 -8.81 -10.19
CA GLY A 15 -18.30 -8.92 -10.64
C GLY A 15 -18.39 -9.35 -12.11
N LEU A 16 -19.57 -9.14 -12.69
CA LEU A 16 -19.80 -9.41 -14.11
C LEU A 16 -19.13 -8.33 -14.96
N LEU A 17 -18.38 -8.73 -15.97
CA LEU A 17 -17.77 -7.81 -16.92
C LEU A 17 -18.86 -7.31 -17.90
N SER A 18 -19.52 -6.20 -17.56
CA SER A 18 -20.43 -5.54 -18.49
C SER A 18 -19.66 -4.90 -19.65
N SER A 19 -20.35 -4.64 -20.77
CA SER A 19 -19.76 -3.94 -21.92
C SER A 19 -19.11 -2.61 -21.53
N PHE A 20 -19.77 -1.82 -20.68
CA PHE A 20 -19.23 -0.56 -20.17
C PHE A 20 -17.95 -0.75 -19.34
N LEU A 21 -17.90 -1.77 -18.47
CA LEU A 21 -16.71 -2.05 -17.67
C LEU A 21 -15.56 -2.58 -18.56
N ALA A 22 -15.88 -3.35 -19.60
CA ALA A 22 -14.90 -3.80 -20.58
C ALA A 22 -14.29 -2.63 -21.36
N ASP A 23 -15.11 -1.69 -21.84
CA ASP A 23 -14.63 -0.49 -22.53
C ASP A 23 -13.75 0.37 -21.62
N MET A 24 -14.16 0.55 -20.36
CA MET A 24 -13.36 1.28 -19.38
C MET A 24 -12.03 0.56 -19.08
N LEU A 25 -12.05 -0.76 -18.92
CA LEU A 25 -10.83 -1.54 -18.68
C LEU A 25 -9.88 -1.47 -19.88
N LYS A 26 -10.43 -1.53 -21.10
CA LYS A 26 -9.68 -1.33 -22.34
C LYS A 26 -9.03 0.05 -22.40
N GLY A 27 -9.76 1.11 -22.08
CA GLY A 27 -9.18 2.47 -22.02
C GLY A 27 -8.01 2.57 -21.03
N LEU A 28 -8.12 1.94 -19.85
CA LEU A 28 -7.00 1.90 -18.90
C LEU A 28 -5.80 1.10 -19.41
N ILE A 29 -6.04 0.03 -20.18
CA ILE A 29 -4.97 -0.75 -20.83
C ILE A 29 -4.27 0.11 -21.88
N ASP A 30 -5.03 0.86 -22.69
CA ASP A 30 -4.48 1.73 -23.73
C ASP A 30 -3.65 2.88 -23.12
N ASP A 31 -4.11 3.47 -22.01
CA ASP A 31 -3.43 4.60 -21.33
C ASP A 31 -2.19 4.17 -20.51
N TYR A 32 -2.31 3.09 -19.73
CA TYR A 32 -1.29 2.71 -18.74
C TYR A 32 -0.46 1.49 -19.14
N GLY A 33 -0.99 0.64 -20.00
CA GLY A 33 -0.47 -0.67 -20.35
C GLY A 33 -1.07 -1.79 -19.50
N GLU A 34 -1.23 -2.96 -20.13
CA GLU A 34 -1.84 -4.17 -19.55
C GLU A 34 -1.21 -4.58 -18.21
N GLU A 35 0.12 -4.57 -18.12
CA GLU A 35 0.86 -5.02 -16.94
C GLU A 35 0.57 -4.15 -15.70
N LYS A 36 0.50 -2.82 -15.89
CA LYS A 36 0.22 -1.89 -14.78
C LYS A 36 -1.21 -2.01 -14.30
N VAL A 37 -2.15 -2.21 -15.22
CA VAL A 37 -3.57 -2.42 -14.90
C VAL A 37 -3.73 -3.71 -14.10
N LEU A 38 -3.12 -4.81 -14.56
CA LEU A 38 -3.17 -6.09 -13.86
C LEU A 38 -2.59 -5.99 -12.43
N ASP A 39 -1.46 -5.30 -12.26
CA ASP A 39 -0.87 -5.07 -10.94
C ASP A 39 -1.75 -4.21 -10.03
N ALA A 40 -2.42 -3.19 -10.59
CA ALA A 40 -3.38 -2.38 -9.85
C ALA A 40 -4.60 -3.21 -9.42
N MET A 41 -5.09 -4.11 -10.27
CA MET A 41 -6.19 -5.01 -9.93
C MET A 41 -5.80 -6.00 -8.83
N LYS A 42 -4.61 -6.61 -8.90
CA LYS A 42 -4.10 -7.47 -7.81
C LYS A 42 -4.03 -6.74 -6.48
N GLU A 43 -3.60 -5.48 -6.50
CA GLU A 43 -3.54 -4.65 -5.30
C GLU A 43 -4.94 -4.32 -4.75
N ALA A 44 -5.92 -4.11 -5.62
CA ALA A 44 -7.32 -3.94 -5.25
C ALA A 44 -7.89 -5.20 -4.57
N VAL A 45 -7.59 -6.39 -5.11
CA VAL A 45 -7.97 -7.68 -4.50
C VAL A 45 -7.36 -7.82 -3.10
N LYS A 46 -6.06 -7.58 -2.95
CA LYS A 46 -5.35 -7.64 -1.66
C LYS A 46 -5.95 -6.75 -0.59
N ARG A 47 -6.46 -5.58 -0.99
CA ARG A 47 -7.12 -4.62 -0.09
C ARG A 47 -8.61 -4.84 0.07
N ASN A 48 -9.16 -5.92 -0.50
CA ASN A 48 -10.58 -6.23 -0.50
C ASN A 48 -11.44 -5.08 -1.08
N ALA A 49 -10.87 -4.30 -2.01
CA ALA A 49 -11.48 -3.13 -2.63
C ALA A 49 -11.63 -3.35 -4.15
N ARG A 50 -12.33 -4.43 -4.51
CA ARG A 50 -12.49 -4.95 -5.88
C ARG A 50 -13.48 -4.10 -6.69
N ASN A 51 -13.12 -2.86 -6.98
CA ASN A 51 -13.90 -1.98 -7.84
C ASN A 51 -13.00 -1.13 -8.74
N MET A 52 -13.53 -0.71 -9.88
CA MET A 52 -12.76 0.00 -10.90
C MET A 52 -12.30 1.40 -10.47
N ALA A 53 -13.09 2.09 -9.64
CA ALA A 53 -12.69 3.38 -9.06
C ALA A 53 -11.41 3.25 -8.22
N TYR A 54 -11.26 2.16 -7.47
CA TYR A 54 -10.08 1.88 -6.69
C TYR A 54 -8.87 1.54 -7.57
N VAL A 55 -9.07 0.76 -8.64
CA VAL A 55 -8.04 0.46 -9.65
C VAL A 55 -7.53 1.74 -10.30
N GLN A 56 -8.43 2.62 -10.76
CA GLN A 56 -8.08 3.93 -11.31
C GLN A 56 -7.27 4.76 -10.33
N ARG A 57 -7.67 4.79 -9.05
CA ARG A 57 -6.95 5.53 -8.01
C ARG A 57 -5.53 5.01 -7.80
N ILE A 58 -5.32 3.70 -7.87
CA ILE A 58 -3.98 3.10 -7.78
C ILE A 58 -3.13 3.52 -8.98
N LEU A 59 -3.67 3.46 -10.20
CA LEU A 59 -2.98 3.85 -11.43
C LEU A 59 -2.56 5.32 -11.40
N GLN A 60 -3.49 6.22 -11.09
CA GLN A 60 -3.21 7.66 -10.94
C GLN A 60 -2.16 7.92 -9.86
N SER A 61 -2.25 7.24 -8.71
CA SER A 61 -1.25 7.39 -7.64
C SER A 61 0.15 6.96 -8.09
N ASN A 62 0.25 5.88 -8.86
CA ASN A 62 1.52 5.40 -9.40
C ASN A 62 2.10 6.35 -10.45
N GLU A 63 1.25 6.95 -11.29
CA GLU A 63 1.65 7.94 -12.29
C GLU A 63 2.14 9.24 -11.64
N LEU A 64 1.41 9.78 -10.66
CA LEU A 64 1.82 10.95 -9.89
C LEU A 64 3.17 10.72 -9.22
N LYS A 65 3.36 9.56 -8.59
CA LYS A 65 4.65 9.20 -7.99
C LYS A 65 5.77 9.07 -9.03
N SER A 66 5.48 8.62 -10.24
CA SER A 66 6.49 8.57 -11.31
C SER A 66 6.91 9.96 -11.80
N LYS A 67 5.98 10.94 -11.81
CA LYS A 67 6.24 12.32 -12.20
C LYS A 67 6.94 13.12 -11.11
N GLU A 68 6.55 12.94 -9.85
CA GLU A 68 7.16 13.61 -8.69
C GLU A 68 8.56 13.09 -8.34
N TRP A 69 8.85 11.81 -8.60
CA TRP A 69 10.08 11.13 -8.15
C TRP A 69 10.87 10.54 -9.33
N GLY A 70 11.17 11.37 -10.33
CA GLY A 70 11.96 10.95 -11.49
C GLY A 70 13.27 10.23 -11.09
N ASN A 71 13.41 8.98 -11.56
CA ASN A 71 14.49 7.99 -11.34
C ASN A 71 14.56 7.26 -9.98
N ASP A 72 13.94 7.74 -8.91
CA ASP A 72 14.16 7.23 -7.54
C ASP A 72 12.93 6.52 -6.92
N TYR A 73 11.80 6.49 -7.62
CA TYR A 73 10.57 5.85 -7.14
C TYR A 73 10.71 4.34 -6.86
N GLN A 74 11.31 3.57 -7.78
CA GLN A 74 11.50 2.12 -7.60
C GLN A 74 12.42 1.81 -6.41
N ALA A 75 13.48 2.61 -6.24
CA ALA A 75 14.41 2.49 -5.11
C ALA A 75 13.73 2.83 -3.77
N LYS A 76 12.81 3.80 -3.74
CA LYS A 76 12.06 4.17 -2.53
C LYS A 76 10.96 3.18 -2.16
N LYS A 77 10.28 2.58 -3.15
CA LYS A 77 9.31 1.50 -2.91
C LYS A 77 9.98 0.28 -2.26
N ALA A 78 11.17 -0.10 -2.74
CA ALA A 78 11.99 -1.16 -2.13
C ALA A 78 12.42 -0.81 -0.69
N ARG A 79 12.83 0.44 -0.44
CA ARG A 79 13.19 0.92 0.92
C ARG A 79 12.00 0.88 1.89
N LYS A 80 10.83 1.40 1.50
CA LYS A 80 9.62 1.40 2.35
C LYS A 80 9.14 -0.01 2.71
N GLN A 81 9.23 -0.97 1.78
CA GLN A 81 8.94 -2.36 2.10
C GLN A 81 9.93 -2.89 3.14
N SER A 82 11.24 -2.63 3.01
CA SER A 82 12.23 -3.08 3.99
C SER A 82 12.09 -2.44 5.39
N ASP A 83 11.65 -1.19 5.47
CA ASP A 83 11.45 -0.48 6.75
C ASP A 83 10.23 -1.04 7.51
N GLN A 84 9.17 -1.45 6.80
CA GLN A 84 8.00 -2.09 7.41
C GLN A 84 8.33 -3.44 8.05
N TYR A 85 9.28 -4.21 7.50
CA TYR A 85 9.74 -5.48 8.09
C TYR A 85 10.76 -5.29 9.23
N LYS A 86 11.43 -4.13 9.33
CA LYS A 86 12.39 -3.85 10.41
C LYS A 86 11.74 -3.48 11.74
N HIS A 87 10.52 -2.96 11.73
CA HIS A 87 9.80 -2.62 12.97
C HIS A 87 9.19 -3.82 13.72
N GLY A 88 9.32 -5.05 13.17
CA GLY A 88 8.77 -6.27 13.76
C GLY A 88 9.77 -7.23 14.41
N ILE A 89 11.08 -6.92 14.44
CA ILE A 89 12.11 -7.84 14.96
C ILE A 89 12.88 -7.19 16.12
N SER A 90 12.44 -7.55 17.33
CA SER A 90 13.20 -7.79 18.57
C SER A 90 14.47 -6.96 18.82
N LYS A 91 14.42 -6.11 19.85
CA LYS A 91 15.54 -6.02 20.80
C LYS A 91 15.09 -6.62 22.13
N GLY A 92 15.32 -7.92 22.25
CA GLY A 92 15.66 -8.50 23.53
C GLY A 92 16.99 -7.91 24.02
N ASP A 93 17.20 -8.02 25.33
CA ASP A 93 18.52 -8.07 25.97
C ASP A 93 19.51 -6.93 25.69
N ALA A 94 19.19 -5.74 26.23
CA ALA A 94 20.23 -4.89 26.81
C ALA A 94 19.91 -4.66 28.29
N LYS A 95 20.62 -5.35 29.19
CA LYS A 95 20.56 -5.09 30.63
C LYS A 95 20.90 -3.60 30.89
N PRO A 96 20.09 -2.84 31.67
CA PRO A 96 20.52 -1.53 32.13
C PRO A 96 21.61 -1.71 33.19
N SER A 97 22.86 -1.64 32.77
CA SER A 97 23.99 -1.46 33.68
C SER A 97 24.03 0.00 34.14
N GLY A 98 23.47 0.28 35.31
CA GLY A 98 23.62 1.57 36.00
C GLY A 98 22.37 1.99 36.75
N LYS A 99 22.42 1.93 38.09
CA LYS A 99 21.34 2.30 39.00
C LYS A 99 21.18 3.83 39.06
N ILE A 100 20.00 4.37 38.76
CA ILE A 100 19.50 5.62 39.38
C ILE A 100 17.97 5.51 39.50
N SER A 101 17.48 5.43 40.74
CA SER A 101 16.06 5.52 41.06
C SER A 101 15.63 7.00 41.05
N PRO A 102 14.59 7.43 40.32
CA PRO A 102 14.01 8.75 40.58
C PRO A 102 13.20 8.70 41.89
N LEU A 103 13.68 9.34 42.95
CA LEU A 103 12.97 9.44 44.24
C LEU A 103 11.72 10.32 44.21
N PHE A 104 11.40 10.93 43.07
CA PHE A 104 10.17 11.68 42.84
C PHE A 104 9.68 11.38 41.42
N GLY A 105 8.65 10.54 41.29
CA GLY A 105 7.85 10.48 40.07
C GLY A 105 7.17 11.83 39.82
N PRO A 106 6.75 12.18 38.59
CA PRO A 106 6.07 13.44 38.32
C PRO A 106 4.78 13.49 39.14
N GLY A 107 4.84 14.22 40.26
CA GLY A 107 3.74 14.39 41.18
C GLY A 107 2.57 15.02 40.44
N ARG A 108 1.42 14.33 40.43
CA ARG A 108 0.15 14.96 40.07
C ARG A 108 -0.19 15.96 41.17
N ILE A 109 0.08 17.24 40.93
CA ILE A 109 -0.45 18.33 41.75
C ILE A 109 -1.97 18.32 41.57
N ARG A 110 -2.67 17.74 42.56
CA ARG A 110 -4.13 17.74 42.65
C ARG A 110 -4.55 19.09 43.24
N ARG A 111 -4.88 20.07 42.40
CA ARG A 111 -5.55 21.29 42.88
C ARG A 111 -6.94 20.91 43.40
N LYS A 112 -7.21 21.18 44.68
CA LYS A 112 -8.53 21.07 45.29
C LYS A 112 -8.67 22.25 46.26
N GLY A 113 -9.76 23.03 46.11
CA GLY A 113 -10.09 24.19 46.94
C GLY A 113 -9.79 25.48 46.22
#